data_AF-A0A257KA00-F1
#
_entry.id   AF-A0A257KA00-F1
#
_cell.length_a   1.000
_cell.length_b   1.000
_cell.length_c   1.000
_cell.angle_alpha   90.00
_cell.angle_beta   90.00
_cell.angle_gamma   90.00
#
_symmetry.space_group_name_H-M   'P 1'
#
loop_
_entity.id
_entity.type
_entity.pdbx_description
1 polymer ?
#
loop_
_entity_poly.entity_id
_entity_poly.type
_entity_poly.pdbx_seq_one_letter_code
_entity_poly.pdbx_strand_id
1 'polypeptide(L)' 'MALFKATIKSTRVINGVRLEKGMSVDFPSAYGSPIGTNGGKDVIDAFQRKYGVDIKKAGALSSAYIEIVKIG' A
#
# COMPACT_ATOMS: atom_id res chain seq x y z
N MET A 1 -2.04 -17.34 -5.83
CA MET A 1 -2.31 -15.88 -5.82
C MET A 1 -1.01 -15.20 -6.15
N ALA A 2 -1.07 -14.13 -6.94
CA ALA A 2 0.14 -13.37 -7.26
C ALA A 2 0.60 -12.61 -6.01
N LEU A 3 1.91 -12.55 -5.82
CA LEU A 3 2.56 -11.83 -4.74
C LEU A 3 2.99 -10.46 -5.28
N PHE A 4 2.63 -9.43 -4.54
CA PHE A 4 2.93 -8.05 -4.90
C PHE A 4 3.70 -7.38 -3.77
N LYS A 5 4.56 -6.43 -4.15
CA LYS A 5 5.26 -5.54 -3.25
C LYS A 5 4.74 -4.13 -3.45
N ALA A 6 4.18 -3.54 -2.39
CA ALA A 6 3.78 -2.15 -2.37
C ALA A 6 4.83 -1.32 -1.64
N THR A 7 5.33 -0.24 -2.26
CA THR A 7 6.37 0.64 -1.72
C THR A 7 5.93 2.10 -1.77
N ILE A 8 6.09 2.82 -0.66
CA ILE A 8 5.78 4.25 -0.58
C ILE A 8 6.88 5.08 -1.26
N LYS A 9 6.49 5.91 -2.23
CA LYS A 9 7.40 6.76 -3.02
C LYS A 9 7.78 8.07 -2.32
N SER A 10 6.93 8.58 -1.44
CA SER A 10 7.09 9.89 -0.82
C SER A 10 6.67 9.90 0.65
N THR A 11 7.43 10.62 1.48
CA THR A 11 7.09 10.82 2.89
C THR A 11 5.92 11.79 3.00
N ARG A 12 4.95 11.48 3.86
CA ARG A 12 3.77 12.33 4.06
C ARG A 12 3.23 12.16 5.47
N VAL A 13 2.68 13.24 6.01
CA VAL A 13 1.94 13.22 7.28
C VAL A 13 0.57 13.81 7.04
N ILE A 14 -0.47 12.97 7.11
CA ILE A 14 -1.85 13.36 6.88
C ILE A 14 -2.75 12.65 7.88
N ASN A 15 -3.74 13.37 8.43
CA ASN A 15 -4.72 12.83 9.36
C ASN A 15 -4.07 12.12 10.58
N GLY A 16 -2.92 12.62 11.03
CA GLY A 16 -2.14 12.02 12.13
C GLY A 16 -1.37 10.75 11.75
N VAL A 17 -1.43 10.30 10.50
CA VAL A 17 -0.67 9.14 10.00
C VAL A 17 0.59 9.61 9.29
N ARG A 18 1.74 9.13 9.75
CA ARG A 18 3.04 9.37 9.11
C ARG A 18 3.40 8.16 8.24
N LEU A 19 3.56 8.40 6.95
CA LEU A 19 4.14 7.47 5.99
C LEU A 19 5.51 7.98 5.58
N GLU A 20 6.47 7.08 5.45
CA GLU A 20 7.83 7.41 5.05
C GLU A 20 8.17 6.77 3.72
N LYS A 21 8.93 7.52 2.90
CA LYS A 21 9.48 7.01 1.66
C LYS A 21 10.32 5.76 1.96
N GLY A 22 10.08 4.69 1.18
CA GLY A 22 10.78 3.42 1.34
C GLY A 22 10.05 2.40 2.22
N MET A 23 8.96 2.79 2.90
CA MET A 23 8.10 1.80 3.56
C MET A 23 7.52 0.85 2.52
N SER A 24 7.82 -0.45 2.65
CA SER A 24 7.29 -1.47 1.75
C SER A 24 6.64 -2.63 2.49
N VAL A 25 5.61 -3.21 1.87
CA VAL A 25 4.92 -4.44 2.32
C VAL A 25 4.79 -5.40 1.16
N ASP A 26 4.89 -6.69 1.47
CA ASP A 26 4.61 -7.75 0.52
C ASP A 26 3.25 -8.34 0.88
N PHE A 27 2.40 -8.52 -0.12
CA PHE A 27 1.04 -9.00 0.08
C PHE A 27 0.59 -9.89 -1.09
N PRO A 28 -0.16 -10.96 -0.81
CA PRO A 28 -0.82 -11.72 -1.86
C PRO A 28 -2.06 -10.96 -2.33
N SER A 29 -2.31 -10.95 -3.64
CA SER A 29 -3.60 -10.52 -4.18
C SER A 29 -4.08 -11.49 -5.24
N ALA A 30 -5.40 -11.72 -5.25
CA ALA A 30 -6.05 -12.47 -6.30
C ALA A 30 -6.25 -11.63 -7.58
N TYR A 31 -6.06 -10.31 -7.49
CA TYR A 31 -6.34 -9.37 -8.57
C TYR A 31 -5.07 -8.92 -9.28
N GLY A 32 -5.16 -8.68 -10.60
CA GLY A 32 -4.06 -8.12 -11.39
C GLY A 32 -3.74 -6.66 -11.06
N SER A 33 -4.75 -5.91 -10.57
CA SER A 33 -4.66 -4.48 -10.24
C SER A 33 -5.10 -4.21 -8.80
N PRO A 34 -4.24 -4.50 -7.80
CA PRO A 34 -4.61 -4.49 -6.39
C PRO A 34 -4.99 -3.12 -5.80
N ILE A 35 -4.67 -1.99 -6.45
CA ILE A 35 -5.15 -0.65 -6.03
C ILE A 35 -6.57 -0.39 -6.53
N GLY A 36 -6.82 -0.70 -7.80
CA GLY A 36 -8.08 -0.36 -8.48
C GLY A 36 -9.22 -1.32 -8.11
N THR A 37 -8.89 -2.56 -7.74
CA THR A 37 -9.87 -3.57 -7.37
C THR A 37 -10.12 -3.57 -5.86
N ASN A 38 -11.39 -3.70 -5.46
CA ASN A 38 -11.83 -3.78 -4.07
C ASN A 38 -11.33 -2.61 -3.17
N GLY A 39 -11.13 -1.42 -3.76
CA GLY A 39 -10.71 -0.22 -3.03
C GLY A 39 -9.35 -0.33 -2.35
N GLY A 40 -8.44 -1.18 -2.85
CA GLY A 40 -7.09 -1.30 -2.30
C GLY A 40 -6.99 -2.07 -0.99
N LYS A 41 -8.03 -2.83 -0.62
CA LYS A 41 -8.13 -3.48 0.69
C LYS A 41 -6.91 -4.35 1.05
N ASP A 42 -6.42 -5.16 0.11
CA ASP A 42 -5.27 -6.04 0.34
C ASP A 42 -4.01 -5.23 0.74
N VAL A 43 -3.82 -4.07 0.14
CA VAL A 43 -2.71 -3.16 0.43
C VAL A 43 -2.90 -2.50 1.80
N ILE A 44 -4.11 -2.00 2.09
CA ILE A 44 -4.43 -1.39 3.38
C ILE A 44 -4.18 -2.39 4.51
N ASP A 45 -4.73 -3.59 4.39
CA ASP A 45 -4.61 -4.64 5.40
C ASP A 45 -3.13 -5.04 5.59
N ALA A 46 -2.32 -5.06 4.52
CA ALA A 46 -0.89 -5.35 4.61
C ALA A 46 -0.08 -4.26 5.34
N PHE A 47 -0.33 -2.98 5.05
CA PHE A 47 0.30 -1.87 5.77
C PHE A 47 -0.16 -1.78 7.22
N GLN A 48 -1.45 -2.03 7.48
CA GLN A 48 -1.98 -2.07 8.83
C GLN A 48 -1.37 -3.24 9.63
N ARG A 49 -1.18 -4.40 9.02
CA ARG A 49 -0.52 -5.56 9.67
C ARG A 49 0.96 -5.33 9.95
N LYS A 50 1.73 -4.75 9.01
CA LYS A 50 3.19 -4.59 9.16
C LYS A 50 3.58 -3.36 9.99
N TYR A 51 2.88 -2.25 9.80
CA TYR A 51 3.26 -0.96 10.38
C TYR A 51 2.17 -0.33 11.26
N GLY A 52 0.98 -0.91 11.36
CA GLY A 52 -0.13 -0.32 12.12
C GLY A 52 -0.72 0.94 11.49
N VAL A 53 -0.43 1.21 10.21
CA VAL A 53 -0.84 2.43 9.52
C VAL A 53 -1.95 2.17 8.51
N ASP A 54 -2.94 3.06 8.50
CA ASP A 54 -3.99 3.09 7.48
C ASP A 54 -3.57 4.01 6.33
N ILE A 55 -3.11 3.41 5.22
CA ILE A 55 -2.62 4.16 4.05
C ILE A 55 -3.72 4.93 3.33
N LYS A 56 -4.98 4.53 3.50
CA LYS A 56 -6.13 5.20 2.90
C LYS A 56 -6.38 6.50 3.65
N LYS A 57 -6.32 6.47 4.99
CA LYS A 57 -6.37 7.69 5.81
C LYS A 57 -5.19 8.63 5.56
N ALA A 58 -4.02 8.08 5.24
CA ALA A 58 -2.85 8.87 4.86
C ALA A 58 -2.94 9.46 3.43
N GLY A 59 -4.00 9.16 2.67
CA GLY A 59 -4.19 9.65 1.29
C GLY A 59 -3.11 9.14 0.32
N ALA A 60 -2.51 7.98 0.60
CA ALA A 60 -1.41 7.41 -0.18
C ALA A 60 -1.83 6.19 -1.03
N LEU A 61 -3.11 5.80 -1.00
CA LEU A 61 -3.67 4.74 -1.83
C LEU A 61 -3.91 5.24 -3.27
N SER A 62 -2.84 5.61 -3.96
CA SER A 62 -2.85 6.00 -5.38
C SER A 62 -1.49 5.75 -5.99
N SER A 63 -1.43 5.38 -7.26
CA SER A 63 -0.20 5.09 -8.02
C SER A 63 0.81 6.26 -8.04
N ALA A 64 0.34 7.48 -7.74
CA ALA A 64 1.19 8.66 -7.54
C ALA A 64 2.09 8.54 -6.29
N TYR A 65 1.60 7.89 -5.22
CA TYR A 65 2.27 7.85 -3.92
C TYR A 65 2.77 6.45 -3.55
N ILE A 66 2.18 5.41 -4.14
CA ILE A 66 2.56 4.02 -3.93
C ILE A 66 2.96 3.36 -5.24
N GLU A 67 4.04 2.61 -5.20
CA GLU A 67 4.49 1.74 -6.27
C GLU A 67 4.06 0.32 -5.96
N ILE A 68 3.45 -0.37 -6.92
CA ILE A 68 3.14 -1.79 -6.77
C ILE A 68 3.81 -2.57 -7.88
N VAL A 69 4.62 -3.54 -7.47
CA VAL A 69 5.38 -4.41 -8.36
C VAL A 69 4.98 -5.85 -8.06
N LYS A 70 4.69 -6.65 -9.09
CA LYS A 70 4.48 -8.09 -8.92
C LYS A 70 5.83 -8.77 -8.71
N ILE A 71 5.95 -9.58 -7.66
CA ILE A 71 7.18 -10.29 -7.26
C ILE A 71 7.04 -11.82 -7.26
N GLY A 72 5.84 -12.37 -7.52
CA GLY A 72 5.58 -13.81 -7.65
C GLY A 72 4.21 -14.12 -8.22
#